data_AF-A0A523G537-F1
#
_entry.id   AF-A0A523G537-F1
#
_cell.length_a   1.000
_cell.length_b   1.000
_cell.length_c   1.000
_cell.angle_alpha   90.00
_cell.angle_beta   90.00
_cell.angle_gamma   90.00
#
_symmetry.space_group_name_H-M   'P 1'
#
loop_
_entity.id
_entity.type
_entity.pdbx_description
1 polymer ?
#
loop_
_entity_poly.entity_id
_entity_poly.type
_entity_poly.pdbx_seq_one_letter_code
_entity_poly.pdbx_strand_id
1 'polypeptide(L)' 'MDRFTKKETGSTPKVDFDIQSSVYEIRGKSVPLKTSEFYQPIINWLKGFSDDIKDGSKVKIDLEYFNPESYKWLIQIFRI' A
#
# COMPACT_ATOMS: atom_id res chain seq x y z
N MET A 1 -12.71 9.39 -4.10
CA MET A 1 -12.87 7.95 -3.78
C MET A 1 -12.00 7.71 -2.57
N ASP A 2 -12.63 7.64 -1.40
CA ASP A 2 -11.97 7.67 -0.09
C ASP A 2 -11.39 6.30 0.29
N ARG A 3 -11.48 5.33 -0.63
CA ARG A 3 -10.96 3.98 -0.48
C ARG A 3 -10.19 3.54 -1.74
N PHE A 4 -9.04 2.91 -1.55
CA PHE A 4 -8.23 2.32 -2.61
C PHE A 4 -8.07 0.82 -2.38
N THR A 5 -8.34 0.02 -3.41
CA THR A 5 -8.25 -1.45 -3.30
C THR A 5 -7.47 -2.08 -4.45
N LYS A 6 -6.60 -3.04 -4.13
CA LYS A 6 -6.00 -4.01 -5.06
C LYS A 6 -6.22 -5.41 -4.52
N LYS A 7 -6.57 -6.34 -5.41
CA LYS A 7 -6.70 -7.76 -5.06
C LYS A 7 -5.32 -8.40 -4.93
N GLU A 8 -5.22 -9.33 -4.00
CA GLU A 8 -4.09 -10.23 -3.85
C GLU A 8 -3.94 -11.14 -5.08
N THR A 9 -2.70 -11.46 -5.43
CA THR A 9 -2.36 -12.50 -6.41
C THR A 9 -1.21 -13.35 -5.85
N GLY A 10 -0.73 -14.35 -6.60
CA GLY A 10 0.44 -15.13 -6.20
C GLY A 10 1.74 -14.31 -6.03
N SER A 11 1.79 -13.10 -6.59
CA SER A 11 2.98 -12.24 -6.58
C SER A 11 2.74 -10.80 -6.15
N THR A 12 1.49 -10.37 -5.93
CA THR A 12 1.16 -9.02 -5.49
C THR A 12 0.30 -9.03 -4.23
N PRO A 13 0.55 -8.15 -3.26
CA PRO A 13 -0.22 -8.13 -2.04
C PRO A 13 -1.63 -7.59 -2.31
N LYS A 14 -2.57 -7.96 -1.44
CA LYS A 14 -3.79 -7.17 -1.22
C LYS A 14 -3.38 -5.78 -0.73
N VAL A 15 -4.06 -4.75 -1.25
CA VAL A 15 -3.98 -3.39 -0.71
C VAL A 15 -5.40 -2.91 -0.45
N ASP A 16 -5.67 -2.38 0.73
CA ASP A 16 -6.98 -1.89 1.13
C ASP A 16 -6.82 -0.69 2.07
N PHE A 17 -6.90 0.50 1.50
CA PHE A 17 -6.69 1.77 2.18
C PHE A 17 -8.01 2.51 2.26
N ASP A 18 -8.40 2.95 3.45
CA ASP A 18 -9.70 3.58 3.68
C ASP A 18 -9.53 4.79 4.62
N ILE A 19 -9.73 5.98 4.05
CA ILE A 19 -9.63 7.26 4.77
C ILE A 19 -10.69 7.35 5.88
N GLN A 20 -11.92 6.90 5.61
CA GLN A 20 -13.04 7.03 6.52
C GLN A 20 -12.83 6.22 7.80
N SER A 21 -12.37 4.98 7.66
CA SER A 21 -12.02 4.12 8.80
C SER A 21 -10.64 4.41 9.39
N SER A 22 -9.79 5.17 8.67
CA SER A 22 -8.39 5.42 9.02
C SER A 22 -7.58 4.12 9.19
N VAL A 23 -7.87 3.12 8.34
CA VAL A 23 -7.20 1.81 8.31
C VAL A 23 -6.58 1.59 6.93
N TYR A 24 -5.30 1.23 6.92
CA TYR A 24 -4.51 1.02 5.72
C TYR A 24 -3.84 -0.35 5.79
N GLU A 25 -4.29 -1.30 4.96
CA GLU A 25 -3.83 -2.68 4.98
C GLU A 25 -3.02 -3.04 3.73
N ILE A 26 -1.88 -3.71 3.93
CA ILE A 26 -1.12 -4.42 2.90
C ILE A 26 -0.90 -5.86 3.39
N ARG A 27 -1.34 -6.85 2.62
CA ARG A 27 -1.28 -8.26 3.01
C ARG A 27 -0.84 -9.19 1.87
N GLY A 28 -0.03 -10.20 2.15
CA GLY A 28 0.31 -11.28 1.21
C GLY A 28 1.76 -11.25 0.73
N LYS A 29 2.01 -11.63 -0.52
CA LYS A 29 3.35 -11.61 -1.14
C LYS A 29 3.57 -10.38 -2.01
N SER A 30 4.73 -9.74 -1.89
CA SER A 30 5.13 -8.62 -2.74
C SER A 30 6.37 -8.95 -3.57
N VAL A 31 6.15 -9.63 -4.68
CA VAL A 31 7.13 -9.96 -5.71
C VAL A 31 6.61 -9.67 -7.14
N PRO A 32 6.03 -8.47 -7.39
CA PRO A 32 5.51 -8.13 -8.71
C PRO A 32 6.60 -8.20 -9.78
N LEU A 33 6.24 -8.69 -10.98
CA LEU A 33 7.13 -8.65 -12.15
C LEU A 33 7.41 -7.21 -12.59
N LYS A 34 6.43 -6.31 -12.40
CA LYS A 34 6.50 -4.89 -12.73
C LYS A 34 6.18 -4.06 -11.50
N THR A 35 7.17 -3.90 -10.63
CA THR A 35 7.01 -3.28 -9.31
C THR A 35 6.50 -1.84 -9.41
N SER A 36 7.01 -1.04 -10.35
CA SER A 36 6.55 0.35 -10.57
C SER A 36 5.07 0.43 -10.97
N GLU A 37 4.62 -0.40 -11.90
CA GLU A 37 3.21 -0.41 -12.35
C GLU A 37 2.25 -0.79 -11.20
N PHE A 38 2.72 -1.63 -10.26
CA PHE A 38 1.94 -1.99 -9.08
C PHE A 38 1.87 -0.86 -8.04
N TYR A 39 3.02 -0.27 -7.69
CA TYR A 39 3.13 0.67 -6.57
C TYR A 39 2.86 2.14 -6.92
N GLN A 40 3.11 2.58 -8.15
CA GLN A 40 2.90 3.98 -8.54
C GLN A 40 1.45 4.45 -8.29
N PRO A 41 0.40 3.67 -8.62
CA PRO A 41 -0.98 4.06 -8.30
C PRO A 41 -1.24 4.18 -6.79
N ILE A 42 -0.58 3.35 -5.98
CA ILE A 42 -0.71 3.36 -4.51
C ILE A 42 -0.09 4.65 -3.95
N ILE A 43 1.13 4.98 -4.39
CA ILE A 43 1.83 6.21 -3.99
C ILE A 43 1.04 7.45 -4.41
N ASN A 44 0.53 7.46 -5.64
CA ASN A 44 -0.25 8.60 -6.14
C ASN A 44 -1.54 8.78 -5.34
N TRP A 45 -2.20 7.70 -4.94
CA TRP A 45 -3.39 7.76 -4.09
C TRP A 45 -3.05 8.31 -2.70
N LEU A 46 -2.01 7.77 -2.03
CA LEU A 46 -1.59 8.25 -0.71
C LEU A 46 -1.21 9.74 -0.71
N LYS A 47 -0.47 10.19 -1.73
CA LYS A 47 -0.13 11.62 -1.90
C LYS A 47 -1.35 12.50 -2.17
N GLY A 48 -2.37 11.98 -2.84
CA GLY A 48 -3.60 12.71 -3.10
C GLY A 48 -4.48 12.90 -1.86
N PHE A 49 -4.24 12.11 -0.81
CA PHE A 49 -4.99 12.13 0.45
C PHE A 49 -4.11 12.39 1.68
N SER A 50 -2.86 12.84 1.50
CA SER A 50 -1.91 12.99 2.61
C SER A 50 -2.43 13.90 3.73
N ASP A 51 -3.16 14.95 3.36
CA ASP A 51 -3.73 15.92 4.31
C ASP A 51 -4.98 15.37 5.03
N ASP A 52 -5.59 14.29 4.52
CA ASP A 52 -6.75 13.62 5.10
C ASP A 52 -6.37 12.45 6.02
N ILE A 53 -5.09 12.01 5.99
CA ILE A 53 -4.58 10.96 6.87
C ILE A 53 -4.50 11.53 8.29
N LYS A 54 -5.31 10.97 9.20
CA LYS A 54 -5.42 11.45 10.58
C LYS A 54 -4.34 10.85 11.47
N ASP A 55 -3.95 11.62 12.49
CA ASP A 55 -3.19 11.10 13.62
C ASP A 55 -3.92 9.90 14.26
N GLY A 56 -3.16 8.85 14.59
CA GLY A 56 -3.73 7.61 15.12
C GLY A 56 -4.27 6.64 14.07
N SER A 57 -4.08 6.92 12.77
CA SER A 57 -4.33 5.97 11.69
C SER A 57 -3.64 4.62 11.92
N LYS A 58 -4.32 3.53 11.55
CA LYS A 58 -3.81 2.18 11.72
C LYS A 58 -3.26 1.64 10.41
N VAL A 59 -1.96 1.43 10.36
CA VAL A 59 -1.30 0.73 9.25
C VAL A 59 -1.11 -0.73 9.63
N LYS A 60 -1.67 -1.64 8.84
CA LYS A 60 -1.57 -3.10 9.00
C LYS A 60 -0.70 -3.67 7.90
N ILE A 61 0.44 -4.21 8.27
CA ILE A 61 1.37 -4.85 7.34
C ILE A 61 1.47 -6.32 7.70
N ASP A 62 1.00 -7.17 6.81
CA ASP A 62 1.01 -8.62 6.95
C ASP A 62 1.58 -9.24 5.67
N LEU A 63 2.89 -9.03 5.47
CA LEU A 63 3.61 -9.51 4.29
C LEU A 63 4.32 -10.82 4.61
N GLU A 64 3.99 -11.87 3.88
CA GLU A 64 4.66 -13.18 3.98
C GLU A 64 6.10 -13.10 3.45
N TYR A 65 6.28 -12.35 2.35
CA TYR A 65 7.57 -12.13 1.70
C TYR A 65 7.49 -10.90 0.80
N PHE A 66 8.58 -10.13 0.74
CA PHE A 66 8.75 -9.06 -0.24
C PHE A 66 10.17 -9.09 -0.81
N ASN A 67 10.32 -8.81 -2.12
CA ASN A 67 11.64 -8.71 -2.74
C ASN A 67 12.31 -7.34 -2.46
N PRO A 68 13.64 -7.21 -2.68
CA PRO A 68 14.35 -5.94 -2.48
C PRO A 68 13.82 -4.77 -3.34
N GLU A 69 13.22 -5.05 -4.50
CA GLU A 69 12.60 -3.99 -5.30
C GLU A 69 11.35 -3.44 -4.61
N SER A 70 10.47 -4.32 -4.11
CA SER A 70 9.29 -3.95 -3.32
C SER A 70 9.66 -3.21 -2.04
N TYR A 71 10.78 -3.56 -1.39
CA TYR A 71 11.27 -2.85 -0.20
C TYR A 71 11.39 -1.33 -0.45
N LYS A 72 11.95 -0.91 -1.59
CA LYS A 72 12.09 0.51 -1.92
C LYS A 72 10.74 1.23 -1.97
N TRP A 73 9.71 0.56 -2.47
CA TRP A 73 8.36 1.12 -2.58
C TRP A 73 7.62 1.14 -1.25
N LEU A 74 7.77 0.11 -0.42
CA LEU A 74 7.23 0.08 0.94
C LEU A 74 7.81 1.24 1.78
N ILE A 75 9.12 1.49 1.67
CA ILE A 75 9.74 2.65 2.32
C ILE A 75 9.16 3.97 1.79
N GLN A 76 8.86 4.08 0.50
CA GLN A 76 8.19 5.28 -0.01
C GLN A 76 6.79 5.46 0.55
N ILE A 77 6.02 4.37 0.71
CA ILE A 77 4.69 4.39 1.33
C ILE A 77 4.79 4.92 2.77
N PHE A 78 5.72 4.42 3.59
CA PHE A 78 5.85 4.80 5.00
C PHE A 78 6.41 6.21 5.24
N ARG A 79 6.86 6.90 4.19
CA ARG A 79 7.35 8.28 4.28
C ARG A 79 6.28 9.32 3.97
N ILE A 80 5.11 8.89 3.52
CA ILE A 80 3.92 9.71 3.34
C ILE A 80 3.18 9.71 4.66
#